data_AF-A0A4Z0GQW2-F1
#
_entry.id   AF-A0A4Z0GQW2-F1
#
_cell.length_a   1.000
_cell.length_b   1.000
_cell.length_c   1.000
_cell.angle_alpha   90.00
_cell.angle_beta   90.00
_cell.angle_gamma   90.00
#
_symmetry.space_group_name_H-M   'P 1'
#
loop_
_entity.id
_entity.type
_entity.pdbx_description
1 polymer ?
#
loop_
_entity_poly.entity_id
_entity_poly.type
_entity_poly.pdbx_seq_one_letter_code
_entity_poly.pdbx_strand_id
1 'polypeptide(L)'
;MRGIGRRSGGAVMSAAVAAVAAMVAGAALTGCSSGGSGSGHGKSSGHAKDKDVEFSGTYVPGTDGKGLDKVTPGARPTSPSSGRLVGAAGSPCRLPVTFALAAQWKAKAVKPVDADDPLAELSTQGETRLACEIDAKPAGHIGFLRVWTAPATAGGGDARKVLKGWLAAPVVGDVRKPTYRDITVGGKAGLPAVEVVYESYSKLLDETKQEHAVALKTSRGITVLHLGGLDGEEHEGMLPAYELAKNTMAS
;
A
#
# COMPACT_ATOMS: atom_id res chain seq x y z
N MET A 1 36.59 64.30 -7.51
CA MET A 1 35.37 64.78 -8.22
C MET A 1 34.40 63.60 -8.29
N ARG A 2 33.50 63.47 -7.31
CA ARG A 2 32.04 63.78 -7.34
C ARG A 2 31.27 63.06 -8.46
N GLY A 3 30.33 62.19 -8.07
CA GLY A 3 29.33 61.59 -8.95
C GLY A 3 28.43 60.56 -8.26
N ILE A 4 27.59 61.01 -7.34
CA ILE A 4 26.56 60.21 -6.63
C ILE A 4 25.33 60.08 -7.52
N GLY A 5 24.81 58.87 -7.71
CA GLY A 5 23.52 58.59 -8.35
C GLY A 5 22.58 57.87 -7.40
N ARG A 6 21.81 58.64 -6.61
CA ARG A 6 20.61 58.17 -5.89
C ARG A 6 19.47 57.98 -6.90
N ARG A 7 18.71 56.88 -6.77
CA ARG A 7 17.27 56.91 -7.00
C ARG A 7 16.54 56.23 -5.85
N SER A 8 15.50 56.91 -5.43
CA SER A 8 14.65 56.72 -4.27
C SER A 8 13.20 56.63 -4.74
N GLY A 9 12.37 55.92 -3.98
CA GLY A 9 10.90 55.96 -4.06
C GLY A 9 10.30 54.69 -4.66
N GLY A 10 9.36 54.00 -4.03
CA GLY A 10 8.62 54.31 -2.82
C GLY A 10 7.88 53.08 -2.29
N ALA A 11 7.56 53.13 -1.00
CA ALA A 11 6.66 52.21 -0.33
C ALA A 11 5.21 52.71 -0.47
N VAL A 12 4.27 51.78 -0.60
CA VAL A 12 2.84 51.94 -0.26
C VAL A 12 2.36 50.55 0.16
N MET A 13 2.29 50.27 1.46
CA MET A 13 1.17 50.47 2.40
C MET A 13 0.08 49.39 2.31
N SER A 14 -0.13 48.76 3.46
CA SER A 14 -1.02 47.66 3.80
C SER A 14 -2.50 47.91 3.50
N ALA A 15 -3.25 46.84 3.26
CA ALA A 15 -4.66 46.76 3.58
C ALA A 15 -5.00 45.39 4.16
N ALA A 16 -5.29 45.38 5.46
CA ALA A 16 -5.94 44.29 6.15
C ALA A 16 -7.42 44.25 5.74
N VAL A 17 -7.96 43.04 5.51
CA VAL A 17 -9.42 42.83 5.42
C VAL A 17 -9.80 41.79 6.47
N ALA A 18 -10.82 42.17 7.22
CA ALA A 18 -11.31 41.54 8.44
C ALA A 18 -11.93 40.16 8.21
N ALA A 19 -11.72 39.26 9.17
CA ALA A 19 -12.52 38.06 9.36
C ALA A 19 -13.68 38.37 10.32
N VAL A 20 -14.91 38.14 9.85
CA VAL A 20 -16.14 38.12 10.66
C VAL A 20 -16.55 36.67 10.90
N ALA A 21 -16.99 36.42 12.13
CA ALA A 21 -17.27 35.15 12.79
C ALA A 21 -18.46 34.34 12.24
N ALA A 22 -18.52 33.06 12.59
CA ALA A 22 -19.73 32.40 13.08
C ALA A 22 -19.40 31.06 13.77
N MET A 23 -19.69 30.97 15.07
CA MET A 23 -19.80 29.72 15.81
C MET A 23 -21.15 29.07 15.50
N VAL A 24 -21.19 27.75 15.30
CA VAL A 24 -22.42 26.97 15.38
C VAL A 24 -22.19 25.85 16.39
N ALA A 25 -22.89 25.96 17.52
CA ALA A 25 -23.10 24.89 18.47
C ALA A 25 -24.32 24.07 18.05
N GLY A 26 -24.21 22.74 18.12
CA GLY A 26 -25.33 21.82 17.92
C GLY A 26 -25.19 20.65 18.87
N ALA A 27 -25.97 20.68 19.96
CA ALA A 27 -26.18 19.56 20.86
C ALA A 27 -27.31 18.67 20.30
N ALA A 28 -27.13 17.35 20.36
CA ALA A 28 -28.21 16.39 20.17
C ALA A 28 -28.15 15.33 21.29
N LEU A 29 -29.23 15.28 22.06
CA LEU A 29 -29.60 14.23 23.01
C LEU A 29 -30.16 13.02 22.24
N THR A 30 -29.86 11.80 22.69
CA THR A 30 -30.60 10.51 22.56
C THR A 30 -29.57 9.40 22.79
N GLY A 31 -29.79 8.29 23.51
CA GLY A 31 -30.91 7.75 24.25
C GLY A 31 -30.42 6.50 25.00
N CYS A 32 -31.10 6.17 26.11
CA CYS A 32 -30.94 4.91 26.84
C CYS A 32 -31.51 3.73 26.01
N SER A 33 -30.86 2.56 26.06
CA SER A 33 -31.51 1.29 26.45
C SER A 33 -30.58 0.08 26.28
N SER A 34 -30.44 -0.69 27.35
CA SER A 34 -30.32 -2.17 27.45
C SER A 34 -29.58 -2.45 28.77
N GLY A 35 -30.13 -3.16 29.74
CA GLY A 35 -30.87 -4.41 29.62
C GLY A 35 -29.95 -5.48 30.21
N GLY A 36 -30.26 -5.92 31.43
CA GLY A 36 -29.34 -6.61 32.33
C GLY A 36 -28.76 -7.93 31.83
N SER A 37 -27.64 -8.31 32.45
CA SER A 37 -27.14 -9.69 32.43
C SER A 37 -26.93 -10.14 33.87
N GLY A 38 -27.71 -11.17 34.23
CA GLY A 38 -27.70 -11.78 35.54
C GLY A 38 -26.37 -12.45 35.84
N SER A 39 -25.97 -12.36 37.11
CA SER A 39 -24.93 -13.18 37.70
C SER A 39 -25.38 -14.63 37.78
N GLY A 40 -24.79 -15.49 36.96
CA GLY A 40 -24.84 -16.94 37.10
C GLY A 40 -23.54 -17.45 37.72
N HIS A 41 -23.54 -17.66 39.04
CA HIS A 41 -22.52 -18.43 39.74
C HIS A 41 -22.69 -19.92 39.42
N GLY A 42 -21.66 -20.54 38.85
CA GLY A 42 -21.56 -22.00 38.73
C GLY A 42 -20.11 -22.45 38.95
N LYS A 43 -19.78 -22.78 40.19
CA LYS A 43 -18.57 -23.55 40.55
C LYS A 43 -18.93 -25.04 40.54
N SER A 44 -18.05 -25.86 39.97
CA SER A 44 -17.71 -27.24 40.40
C SER A 44 -16.85 -27.86 39.30
N SER A 45 -15.53 -27.80 39.39
CA SER A 45 -14.64 -28.83 39.99
C SER A 45 -14.70 -30.20 39.31
N GLY A 46 -13.58 -30.55 38.67
CA GLY A 46 -13.23 -31.90 38.24
C GLY A 46 -11.72 -32.00 38.02
N HIS A 47 -11.01 -32.59 38.98
CA HIS A 47 -9.61 -33.01 38.91
C HIS A 47 -9.44 -34.25 38.02
N ALA A 48 -8.39 -34.27 37.19
CA ALA A 48 -7.49 -35.42 36.95
C ALA A 48 -6.43 -34.97 35.92
N LYS A 49 -5.18 -34.75 36.36
CA LYS A 49 -4.02 -35.65 36.26
C LYS A 49 -3.42 -35.79 34.85
N ASP A 50 -2.13 -35.45 34.78
CA ASP A 50 -1.06 -35.85 33.87
C ASP A 50 -1.41 -36.89 32.80
N LYS A 51 -0.91 -36.70 31.56
CA LYS A 51 0.31 -37.35 31.05
C LYS A 51 0.73 -36.75 29.70
N ASP A 52 2.02 -36.48 29.57
CA ASP A 52 2.72 -36.46 28.28
C ASP A 52 2.60 -37.84 27.61
N VAL A 53 2.14 -37.90 26.36
CA VAL A 53 2.40 -39.02 25.43
C VAL A 53 2.51 -38.49 24.01
N GLU A 54 3.75 -38.47 23.53
CA GLU A 54 4.15 -38.58 22.13
C GLU A 54 3.79 -39.99 21.59
N PHE A 55 3.04 -40.10 20.47
CA PHE A 55 3.09 -41.21 19.50
C PHE A 55 2.14 -40.91 18.31
N SER A 56 2.65 -40.62 17.12
CA SER A 56 2.81 -41.55 15.97
C SER A 56 1.52 -42.20 15.47
N GLY A 57 1.14 -41.92 14.21
CA GLY A 57 0.10 -42.70 13.52
C GLY A 57 -0.61 -42.01 12.35
N THR A 58 0.07 -41.97 11.20
CA THR A 58 -0.48 -42.26 9.86
C THR A 58 -1.85 -41.70 9.45
N TYR A 59 -1.84 -40.64 8.65
CA TYR A 59 -2.89 -40.39 7.65
C TYR A 59 -2.51 -41.08 6.34
N VAL A 60 -3.32 -42.05 5.92
CA VAL A 60 -3.28 -42.67 4.58
C VAL A 60 -4.34 -42.01 3.70
N PRO A 61 -3.94 -41.29 2.62
CA PRO A 61 -4.84 -41.05 1.51
C PRO A 61 -4.77 -42.20 0.50
N GLY A 62 -5.92 -42.49 -0.08
CA GLY A 62 -6.21 -43.63 -0.94
C GLY A 62 -5.27 -43.80 -2.14
N THR A 63 -5.12 -45.08 -2.47
CA THR A 63 -4.50 -45.63 -3.66
C THR A 63 -5.17 -45.13 -4.92
N ASP A 64 -4.39 -44.63 -5.88
CA ASP A 64 -4.22 -45.25 -7.20
C ASP A 64 -3.06 -44.56 -7.93
N GLY A 65 -2.04 -45.36 -8.24
CA GLY A 65 -0.68 -44.88 -8.51
C GLY A 65 -0.43 -44.34 -9.91
N LYS A 66 0.68 -43.59 -10.02
CA LYS A 66 1.86 -43.90 -10.86
C LYS A 66 2.97 -42.86 -10.59
N GLY A 67 4.17 -43.34 -10.27
CA GLY A 67 5.44 -42.58 -10.39
C GLY A 67 5.92 -41.86 -9.12
N LEU A 68 6.82 -42.51 -8.38
CA LEU A 68 7.59 -41.92 -7.27
C LEU A 68 8.79 -41.13 -7.82
N ASP A 69 8.68 -39.81 -7.85
CA ASP A 69 9.84 -38.93 -7.94
C ASP A 69 10.31 -38.58 -6.53
N LYS A 70 11.53 -38.98 -6.23
CA LYS A 70 12.29 -38.72 -5.00
C LYS A 70 12.15 -37.26 -4.54
N VAL A 71 11.48 -37.03 -3.41
CA VAL A 71 11.50 -35.71 -2.73
C VAL A 71 12.92 -35.45 -2.26
N THR A 72 13.58 -34.48 -2.91
CA THR A 72 14.90 -34.01 -2.53
C THR A 72 14.73 -32.77 -1.65
N PRO A 73 15.25 -32.75 -0.41
CA PRO A 73 15.28 -31.53 0.40
C PRO A 73 16.23 -30.53 -0.26
N GLY A 74 15.67 -29.48 -0.87
CA GLY A 74 16.47 -28.50 -1.60
C GLY A 74 15.72 -27.74 -2.70
N ALA A 75 14.39 -27.70 -2.70
CA ALA A 75 13.63 -26.91 -3.65
C ALA A 75 13.89 -25.41 -3.40
N ARG A 76 14.85 -24.86 -4.15
CA ARG A 76 15.05 -23.42 -4.29
C ARG A 76 13.74 -22.82 -4.81
N PRO A 77 13.29 -21.65 -4.33
CA PRO A 77 12.08 -21.03 -4.85
C PRO A 77 12.22 -20.90 -6.37
N THR A 78 11.36 -21.61 -7.09
CA THR A 78 11.28 -21.57 -8.55
C THR A 78 11.00 -20.14 -8.96
N SER A 79 11.86 -19.59 -9.82
CA SER A 79 11.64 -18.29 -10.44
C SER A 79 10.22 -18.23 -11.01
N PRO A 80 9.50 -17.12 -10.82
CA PRO A 80 8.17 -16.97 -11.38
C PRO A 80 8.26 -17.19 -12.90
N SER A 81 7.35 -18.01 -13.45
CA SER A 81 7.17 -18.11 -14.90
C SER A 81 7.03 -16.69 -15.48
N SER A 82 7.59 -16.42 -16.66
CA SER A 82 7.63 -15.08 -17.27
C SER A 82 6.30 -14.32 -17.29
N GLY A 83 5.15 -15.02 -17.39
CA GLY A 83 3.81 -14.42 -17.31
C GLY A 83 3.37 -13.95 -15.91
N ARG A 84 4.19 -14.17 -14.89
CA ARG A 84 3.97 -13.77 -13.49
C ARG A 84 4.98 -12.73 -13.02
N LEU A 85 5.81 -12.20 -13.92
CA LEU A 85 6.76 -11.13 -13.60
C LEU A 85 6.28 -9.83 -14.25
N VAL A 86 6.34 -8.74 -13.50
CA VAL A 86 6.07 -7.39 -14.00
C VAL A 86 7.35 -6.57 -13.96
N GLY A 87 7.47 -5.56 -14.82
CA GLY A 87 8.54 -4.58 -14.82
C GLY A 87 9.63 -4.83 -15.86
N ALA A 88 9.85 -6.10 -16.22
CA ALA A 88 10.82 -6.50 -17.23
C ALA A 88 10.38 -6.08 -18.65
N ALA A 89 11.33 -6.02 -19.58
CA ALA A 89 11.02 -5.87 -21.00
C ALA A 89 10.10 -7.03 -21.47
N GLY A 90 9.07 -6.70 -22.23
CA GLY A 90 8.06 -7.68 -22.69
C GLY A 90 7.00 -8.06 -21.65
N SER A 91 7.09 -7.57 -20.41
CA SER A 91 6.01 -7.71 -19.43
C SER A 91 4.87 -6.72 -19.69
N PRO A 92 3.66 -6.93 -19.14
CA PRO A 92 2.51 -6.03 -19.34
C PRO A 92 2.75 -4.59 -18.90
N CYS A 93 3.69 -4.36 -17.96
CA CYS A 93 4.10 -3.03 -17.51
C CYS A 93 5.62 -2.98 -17.41
N ARG A 94 6.26 -2.10 -18.19
CA ARG A 94 7.70 -1.83 -18.05
C ARG A 94 7.90 -0.84 -16.90
N LEU A 95 8.69 -1.19 -15.90
CA LEU A 95 8.83 -0.43 -14.65
C LEU A 95 10.31 -0.30 -14.24
N PRO A 96 10.69 0.68 -13.38
CA PRO A 96 12.04 0.82 -12.82
C PRO A 96 12.48 -0.35 -11.93
N VAL A 97 11.55 -1.24 -11.56
CA VAL A 97 11.77 -2.45 -10.76
C VAL A 97 11.08 -3.62 -11.44
N THR A 98 11.39 -4.84 -11.03
CA THR A 98 10.67 -6.07 -11.38
C THR A 98 10.20 -6.78 -10.13
N PHE A 99 9.07 -7.49 -10.18
CA PHE A 99 8.58 -8.30 -9.07
C PHE A 99 7.56 -9.34 -9.55
N ALA A 100 7.36 -10.38 -8.74
CA ALA A 100 6.42 -11.45 -9.02
C ALA A 100 4.98 -11.08 -8.67
N LEU A 101 4.03 -11.62 -9.43
CA LEU A 101 2.60 -11.55 -9.15
C LEU A 101 2.10 -12.82 -8.47
N ALA A 102 1.13 -12.61 -7.58
CA ALA A 102 0.29 -13.67 -7.05
C ALA A 102 -0.49 -14.35 -8.20
N ALA A 103 -0.88 -15.60 -7.99
CA ALA A 103 -1.61 -16.35 -9.01
C ALA A 103 -2.94 -15.64 -9.34
N GLN A 104 -3.30 -15.62 -10.63
CA GLN A 104 -4.53 -14.99 -11.15
C GLN A 104 -4.62 -13.45 -11.06
N TRP A 105 -3.62 -12.77 -10.49
CA TRP A 105 -3.54 -11.30 -10.59
C TRP A 105 -3.10 -10.89 -11.99
N LYS A 106 -3.69 -9.81 -12.54
CA LYS A 106 -3.45 -9.37 -13.92
C LYS A 106 -2.95 -7.93 -13.99
N ALA A 107 -1.73 -7.76 -14.46
CA ALA A 107 -1.14 -6.44 -14.70
C ALA A 107 -1.57 -5.84 -16.04
N LYS A 108 -1.80 -4.53 -16.05
CA LYS A 108 -2.05 -3.74 -17.25
C LYS A 108 -1.36 -2.38 -17.14
N ALA A 109 -0.64 -2.01 -18.20
CA ALA A 109 -0.05 -0.67 -18.27
C ALA A 109 -1.15 0.39 -18.31
N VAL A 110 -0.93 1.46 -17.55
CA VAL A 110 -1.74 2.67 -17.63
C VAL A 110 -1.13 3.57 -18.70
N LYS A 111 -1.97 4.03 -19.63
CA LYS A 111 -1.51 4.94 -20.68
C LYS A 111 -1.18 6.28 -20.04
N PRO A 112 -0.06 6.92 -20.41
CA PRO A 112 0.20 8.30 -20.03
C PRO A 112 -0.98 9.17 -20.45
N VAL A 113 -1.41 10.02 -19.53
CA VAL A 113 -2.41 11.05 -19.77
C VAL A 113 -1.67 12.38 -19.94
N ASP A 114 -2.09 13.16 -20.94
CA ASP A 114 -1.51 14.48 -21.22
C ASP A 114 -1.84 15.46 -20.08
N ALA A 115 -0.96 16.44 -19.86
CA ALA A 115 -1.04 17.29 -18.67
C ALA A 115 -2.25 18.24 -18.66
N ASP A 116 -2.82 18.50 -19.84
CA ASP A 116 -4.00 19.32 -20.08
C ASP A 116 -5.32 18.51 -20.07
N ASP A 117 -5.25 17.18 -19.97
CA ASP A 117 -6.43 16.34 -19.87
C ASP A 117 -7.00 16.38 -18.43
N PRO A 118 -8.34 16.52 -18.24
CA PRO A 118 -8.97 16.49 -16.92
C PRO A 118 -8.69 15.21 -16.11
N LEU A 119 -8.35 14.10 -16.74
CA LEU A 119 -8.00 12.83 -16.10
C LEU A 119 -6.54 12.79 -15.63
N ALA A 120 -5.73 13.80 -15.95
CA ALA A 120 -4.33 13.89 -15.51
C ALA A 120 -4.23 13.78 -13.99
N GLU A 121 -5.14 14.41 -13.25
CA GLU A 121 -5.20 14.39 -11.78
C GLU A 121 -5.44 12.99 -11.21
N LEU A 122 -6.10 12.09 -11.96
CA LEU A 122 -6.32 10.70 -11.54
C LEU A 122 -5.10 9.80 -11.81
N SER A 123 -4.26 10.20 -12.77
CA SER A 123 -3.05 9.47 -13.17
C SER A 123 -1.77 10.02 -12.52
N THR A 124 -1.88 11.10 -11.74
CA THR A 124 -0.76 11.77 -11.08
C THR A 124 -1.02 11.90 -9.59
N GLN A 125 0.02 11.68 -8.79
CA GLN A 125 -0.08 11.76 -7.34
C GLN A 125 1.25 12.26 -6.79
N GLY A 126 1.28 13.54 -6.36
CA GLY A 126 2.53 14.24 -6.06
C GLY A 126 3.45 14.28 -7.30
N GLU A 127 4.72 13.91 -7.12
CA GLU A 127 5.71 13.84 -8.22
C GLU A 127 5.63 12.51 -9.01
N THR A 128 4.65 11.65 -8.74
CA THR A 128 4.54 10.32 -9.35
C THR A 128 3.42 10.25 -10.39
N ARG A 129 3.56 9.31 -11.33
CA ARG A 129 2.52 8.94 -12.29
C ARG A 129 2.16 7.46 -12.18
N LEU A 130 0.88 7.13 -12.29
CA LEU A 130 0.40 5.76 -12.32
C LEU A 130 0.89 5.09 -13.61
N ALA A 131 1.69 4.04 -13.47
CA ALA A 131 2.30 3.33 -14.59
C ALA A 131 1.67 1.96 -14.83
N CYS A 132 1.17 1.31 -13.77
CA CYS A 132 0.61 -0.03 -13.85
C CYS A 132 -0.49 -0.20 -12.82
N GLU A 133 -1.58 -0.84 -13.25
CA GLU A 133 -2.63 -1.34 -12.35
C GLU A 133 -2.67 -2.86 -12.46
N ILE A 134 -2.79 -3.53 -11.32
CA ILE A 134 -2.76 -4.98 -11.21
C ILE A 134 -4.06 -5.41 -10.54
N ASP A 135 -4.96 -5.99 -11.33
CA ASP A 135 -6.32 -6.33 -10.93
C ASP A 135 -6.34 -7.63 -10.11
N ALA A 136 -6.90 -7.55 -8.91
CA ALA A 136 -7.06 -8.66 -7.99
C ALA A 136 -8.35 -9.47 -8.25
N LYS A 137 -9.31 -8.92 -9.02
CA LYS A 137 -10.62 -9.57 -9.30
C LYS A 137 -10.52 -10.99 -9.81
N PRO A 138 -9.64 -11.34 -10.76
CA PRO A 138 -9.57 -12.71 -11.24
C PRO A 138 -9.03 -13.70 -10.19
N ALA A 139 -8.42 -13.20 -9.11
CA ALA A 139 -8.00 -13.99 -7.95
C ALA A 139 -9.08 -14.04 -6.84
N GLY A 140 -10.24 -13.41 -7.02
CA GLY A 140 -11.35 -13.43 -6.08
C GLY A 140 -11.41 -12.24 -5.10
N HIS A 141 -10.62 -11.19 -5.32
CA HIS A 141 -10.58 -10.00 -4.46
C HIS A 141 -11.11 -8.74 -5.18
N ILE A 142 -11.67 -7.80 -4.43
CA ILE A 142 -12.10 -6.50 -4.94
C ILE A 142 -11.07 -5.44 -4.56
N GLY A 143 -10.02 -5.33 -5.38
CA GLY A 143 -8.97 -4.35 -5.16
C GLY A 143 -7.86 -4.40 -6.20
N PHE A 144 -6.81 -3.62 -5.95
CA PHE A 144 -5.70 -3.47 -6.88
C PHE A 144 -4.38 -3.27 -6.15
N LEU A 145 -3.31 -3.78 -6.76
CA LEU A 145 -1.98 -3.21 -6.58
C LEU A 145 -1.77 -2.15 -7.65
N ARG A 146 -1.31 -0.97 -7.25
CA ARG A 146 -0.99 0.14 -8.16
C ARG A 146 0.48 0.48 -8.06
N VAL A 147 1.11 0.63 -9.23
CA VAL A 147 2.52 1.04 -9.32
C VAL A 147 2.59 2.46 -9.86
N TRP A 148 3.12 3.35 -9.04
CA TRP A 148 3.42 4.72 -9.40
C TRP A 148 4.92 4.87 -9.61
N THR A 149 5.30 5.73 -10.56
CA THR A 149 6.70 5.94 -10.91
C THR A 149 7.03 7.42 -10.99
N ALA A 150 8.27 7.76 -10.64
CA ALA A 150 8.83 9.09 -10.79
C ALA A 150 10.29 9.02 -11.27
N PRO A 151 10.82 10.09 -11.88
CA PRO A 151 12.24 10.19 -12.20
C PRO A 151 13.12 9.96 -10.96
N ALA A 152 14.36 9.49 -11.15
CA ALA A 152 15.29 9.21 -10.06
C ALA A 152 15.70 10.46 -9.24
N THR A 153 15.44 11.65 -9.78
CA THR A 153 15.68 12.97 -9.16
C THR A 153 14.49 13.49 -8.35
N ALA A 154 13.30 12.89 -8.47
CA ALA A 154 12.09 13.30 -7.75
C ALA A 154 12.32 13.27 -6.24
N GLY A 155 11.73 14.23 -5.51
CA GLY A 155 11.98 14.39 -4.08
C GLY A 155 13.47 14.61 -3.74
N GLY A 156 14.28 15.16 -4.66
CA GLY A 156 15.73 15.25 -4.48
C GLY A 156 16.44 13.90 -4.51
N GLY A 157 15.79 12.87 -5.06
CA GLY A 157 16.28 11.51 -5.05
C GLY A 157 16.10 10.78 -3.72
N ASP A 158 15.16 11.20 -2.89
CA ASP A 158 14.76 10.54 -1.64
C ASP A 158 13.37 9.90 -1.80
N ALA A 159 13.32 8.56 -1.75
CA ALA A 159 12.07 7.80 -1.86
C ALA A 159 11.07 8.11 -0.73
N ARG A 160 11.55 8.43 0.48
CA ARG A 160 10.70 8.83 1.61
C ARG A 160 10.00 10.15 1.34
N LYS A 161 10.72 11.12 0.76
CA LYS A 161 10.16 12.42 0.39
C LYS A 161 9.12 12.27 -0.71
N VAL A 162 9.39 11.45 -1.72
CA VAL A 162 8.39 11.12 -2.76
C VAL A 162 7.16 10.45 -2.16
N LEU A 163 7.32 9.46 -1.27
CA LEU A 163 6.19 8.76 -0.63
C LEU A 163 5.32 9.70 0.21
N LYS A 164 5.94 10.64 0.94
CA LYS A 164 5.20 11.68 1.69
C LYS A 164 4.43 12.61 0.75
N GLY A 165 5.04 13.04 -0.35
CA GLY A 165 4.38 13.87 -1.36
C GLY A 165 3.25 13.15 -2.08
N TRP A 166 3.44 11.85 -2.36
CA TRP A 166 2.42 10.95 -2.88
C TRP A 166 1.22 10.89 -1.92
N LEU A 167 1.45 10.62 -0.64
CA LEU A 167 0.38 10.50 0.36
C LEU A 167 -0.35 11.83 0.63
N ALA A 168 0.32 12.97 0.47
CA ALA A 168 -0.26 14.30 0.67
C ALA A 168 -1.04 14.84 -0.54
N ALA A 169 -1.10 14.09 -1.65
CA ALA A 169 -1.83 14.53 -2.84
C ALA A 169 -3.34 14.59 -2.56
N PRO A 170 -4.06 15.62 -3.04
CA PRO A 170 -5.49 15.79 -2.75
C PRO A 170 -6.37 14.59 -3.12
N VAL A 171 -6.00 13.86 -4.19
CA VAL A 171 -6.73 12.69 -4.70
C VAL A 171 -6.76 11.51 -3.72
N VAL A 172 -5.85 11.47 -2.74
CA VAL A 172 -5.82 10.41 -1.70
C VAL A 172 -6.94 10.59 -0.69
N GLY A 173 -7.43 11.82 -0.51
CA GLY A 173 -8.45 12.15 0.47
C GLY A 173 -7.92 12.19 1.92
N ASP A 174 -8.79 11.83 2.86
CA ASP A 174 -8.54 11.97 4.29
C ASP A 174 -7.61 10.86 4.82
N VAL A 175 -6.30 11.12 4.77
CA VAL A 175 -5.28 10.25 5.35
C VAL A 175 -5.16 10.49 6.86
N ARG A 176 -5.14 9.40 7.64
CA ARG A 176 -4.99 9.43 9.10
C ARG A 176 -3.86 8.50 9.54
N LYS A 177 -3.24 8.87 10.67
CA LYS A 177 -2.21 8.08 11.40
C LYS A 177 -1.10 7.46 10.53
N PRO A 178 -0.48 8.19 9.58
CA PRO A 178 0.55 7.60 8.74
C PRO A 178 1.79 7.22 9.56
N THR A 179 2.16 5.95 9.51
CA THR A 179 3.34 5.41 10.19
C THR A 179 4.35 4.95 9.15
N TYR A 180 5.52 5.58 9.14
CA TYR A 180 6.58 5.27 8.19
C TYR A 180 7.68 4.42 8.82
N ARG A 181 8.17 3.41 8.09
CA ARG A 181 9.28 2.55 8.52
C ARG A 181 10.28 2.37 7.39
N ASP A 182 11.57 2.45 7.74
CA ASP A 182 12.62 1.99 6.82
C ASP A 182 12.62 0.46 6.82
N ILE A 183 12.56 -0.13 5.64
CA ILE A 183 12.51 -1.58 5.44
C ILE A 183 13.49 -2.00 4.35
N THR A 184 13.66 -3.31 4.20
CA THR A 184 14.40 -3.92 3.09
C THR A 184 13.46 -4.80 2.30
N VAL A 185 13.43 -4.63 0.97
CA VAL A 185 12.62 -5.43 0.03
C VAL A 185 13.52 -6.31 -0.87
N GLY A 186 12.94 -7.19 -1.68
CA GLY A 186 13.70 -8.05 -2.60
C GLY A 186 14.41 -9.25 -1.95
N GLY A 187 14.00 -9.61 -0.73
CA GLY A 187 14.51 -10.77 -0.01
C GLY A 187 16.03 -10.72 0.16
N LYS A 188 16.74 -11.71 -0.39
CA LYS A 188 18.21 -11.86 -0.23
C LYS A 188 19.03 -10.77 -0.91
N ALA A 189 18.52 -10.14 -1.96
CA ALA A 189 19.24 -9.08 -2.66
C ALA A 189 19.24 -7.77 -1.87
N GLY A 190 18.17 -7.53 -1.10
CA GLY A 190 18.03 -6.42 -0.17
C GLY A 190 18.10 -5.03 -0.82
N LEU A 191 16.94 -4.45 -1.15
CA LEU A 191 16.84 -3.07 -1.60
C LEU A 191 16.30 -2.18 -0.48
N PRO A 192 16.95 -1.05 -0.15
CA PRO A 192 16.44 -0.12 0.84
C PRO A 192 15.13 0.51 0.34
N ALA A 193 14.12 0.51 1.20
CA ALA A 193 12.81 1.05 0.89
C ALA A 193 12.19 1.69 2.13
N VAL A 194 11.13 2.47 1.91
CA VAL A 194 10.32 3.05 2.98
C VAL A 194 8.89 2.58 2.79
N GLU A 195 8.33 1.99 3.84
CA GLU A 195 6.92 1.61 3.88
C GLU A 195 6.13 2.60 4.72
N VAL A 196 4.91 2.88 4.29
CA VAL A 196 3.91 3.60 5.06
C VAL A 196 2.68 2.71 5.23
N VAL A 197 2.20 2.66 6.46
CA VAL A 197 0.87 2.14 6.81
C VAL A 197 0.04 3.31 7.30
N TYR A 198 -1.17 3.45 6.80
CA TYR A 198 -2.05 4.58 7.14
C TYR A 198 -3.51 4.16 7.10
N GLU A 199 -4.37 5.03 7.62
CA GLU A 199 -5.82 4.90 7.53
C GLU A 199 -6.35 5.84 6.44
N SER A 200 -7.28 5.36 5.61
CA SER A 200 -8.03 6.17 4.65
C SER A 200 -9.53 6.01 4.86
N TYR A 201 -10.29 7.08 4.64
CA TYR A 201 -11.75 7.03 4.75
C TYR A 201 -12.40 6.77 3.39
N SER A 202 -13.17 5.68 3.30
CA SER A 202 -13.96 5.31 2.13
C SER A 202 -15.35 5.95 2.22
N LYS A 203 -15.58 7.01 1.43
CA LYS A 203 -16.92 7.62 1.33
C LYS A 203 -17.98 6.66 0.80
N LEU A 204 -17.58 5.69 -0.03
CA LEU A 204 -18.50 4.71 -0.63
C LEU A 204 -19.12 3.79 0.43
N LEU A 205 -18.34 3.44 1.44
CA LEU A 205 -18.72 2.47 2.48
C LEU A 205 -18.90 3.12 3.86
N ASP A 206 -18.67 4.43 3.98
CA ASP A 206 -18.69 5.19 5.24
C ASP A 206 -17.81 4.56 6.35
N GLU A 207 -16.61 4.13 5.97
CA GLU A 207 -15.70 3.43 6.89
C GLU A 207 -14.26 3.91 6.74
N THR A 208 -13.47 3.68 7.78
CA THR A 208 -12.02 3.86 7.74
C THR A 208 -11.36 2.50 7.56
N LYS A 209 -10.42 2.41 6.62
CA LYS A 209 -9.65 1.19 6.36
C LYS A 209 -8.15 1.48 6.38
N GLN A 210 -7.37 0.45 6.69
CA GLN A 210 -5.93 0.52 6.60
C GLN A 210 -5.47 0.34 5.14
N GLU A 211 -4.42 1.04 4.75
CA GLU A 211 -3.78 0.94 3.43
C GLU A 211 -2.25 0.87 3.60
N HIS A 212 -1.58 0.26 2.62
CA HIS A 212 -0.14 0.01 2.64
C HIS A 212 0.51 0.53 1.35
N ALA A 213 1.64 1.22 1.48
CA ALA A 213 2.48 1.55 0.34
C ALA A 213 3.97 1.47 0.66
N VAL A 214 4.76 1.03 -0.30
CA VAL A 214 6.23 0.99 -0.21
C VAL A 214 6.85 1.78 -1.35
N ALA A 215 7.86 2.59 -1.03
CA ALA A 215 8.65 3.35 -1.99
C ALA A 215 10.11 2.95 -1.97
N LEU A 216 10.71 2.81 -3.15
CA LEU A 216 12.14 2.56 -3.32
C LEU A 216 12.71 3.34 -4.49
N LYS A 217 14.01 3.61 -4.42
CA LYS A 217 14.77 4.26 -5.48
C LYS A 217 15.66 3.26 -6.20
N THR A 218 15.73 3.39 -7.52
CA THR A 218 16.68 2.70 -8.39
C THR A 218 17.41 3.72 -9.26
N SER A 219 18.41 3.27 -10.03
CA SER A 219 19.04 4.10 -11.06
C SER A 219 18.07 4.52 -12.17
N ARG A 220 16.97 3.77 -12.36
CA ARG A 220 15.97 4.00 -13.41
C ARG A 220 14.81 4.89 -12.97
N GLY A 221 14.67 5.14 -11.66
CA GLY A 221 13.57 5.93 -11.12
C GLY A 221 13.17 5.54 -9.69
N ILE A 222 12.22 6.28 -9.14
CA ILE A 222 11.54 5.94 -7.89
C ILE A 222 10.24 5.21 -8.23
N THR A 223 9.95 4.15 -7.49
CA THR A 223 8.71 3.37 -7.59
C THR A 223 7.97 3.43 -6.27
N VAL A 224 6.65 3.64 -6.31
CA VAL A 224 5.73 3.44 -5.19
C VAL A 224 4.78 2.30 -5.55
N LEU A 225 4.81 1.21 -4.80
CA LEU A 225 3.81 0.14 -4.87
C LEU A 225 2.78 0.38 -3.77
N HIS A 226 1.52 0.52 -4.14
CA HIS A 226 0.39 0.75 -3.22
C HIS A 226 -0.60 -0.41 -3.31
N LEU A 227 -1.00 -0.93 -2.16
CA LEU A 227 -2.14 -1.85 -2.03
C LEU A 227 -3.38 -1.04 -1.66
N GLY A 228 -4.40 -1.12 -2.51
CA GLY A 228 -5.72 -0.53 -2.27
C GLY A 228 -6.81 -1.59 -2.28
N GLY A 229 -7.46 -1.82 -1.14
CA GLY A 229 -8.65 -2.68 -1.01
C GLY A 229 -9.96 -1.94 -1.23
N LEU A 230 -11.08 -2.64 -1.37
CA LEU A 230 -12.41 -2.01 -1.30
C LEU A 230 -12.67 -1.55 0.15
N ASP A 231 -12.53 -2.48 1.08
CA ASP A 231 -12.70 -2.33 2.53
C ASP A 231 -11.49 -2.92 3.29
N GLY A 232 -11.58 -2.99 4.62
CA GLY A 232 -10.53 -3.54 5.47
C GLY A 232 -10.31 -5.05 5.28
N GLU A 233 -11.37 -5.84 5.10
CA GLU A 233 -11.28 -7.29 4.93
C GLU A 233 -10.63 -7.64 3.58
N GLU A 234 -11.05 -6.98 2.50
CA GLU A 234 -10.45 -7.10 1.17
C GLU A 234 -8.99 -6.66 1.18
N HIS A 235 -8.66 -5.56 1.87
CA HIS A 235 -7.27 -5.14 2.03
C HIS A 235 -6.43 -6.21 2.73
N GLU A 236 -6.90 -6.74 3.87
CA GLU A 236 -6.21 -7.80 4.62
C GLU A 236 -6.03 -9.07 3.80
N GLY A 237 -7.07 -9.50 3.08
CA GLY A 237 -7.04 -10.67 2.19
C GLY A 237 -6.01 -10.55 1.06
N MET A 238 -5.67 -9.33 0.65
CA MET A 238 -4.71 -9.07 -0.42
C MET A 238 -3.26 -8.82 0.06
N LEU A 239 -3.03 -8.68 1.37
CA LEU A 239 -1.67 -8.52 1.93
C LEU A 239 -0.67 -9.58 1.45
N PRO A 240 -1.02 -10.88 1.31
CA PRO A 240 -0.09 -11.88 0.79
C PRO A 240 0.44 -11.56 -0.61
N ALA A 241 -0.38 -10.95 -1.48
CA ALA A 241 0.05 -10.55 -2.83
C ALA A 241 1.00 -9.35 -2.79
N TYR A 242 0.71 -8.37 -1.92
CA TYR A 242 1.58 -7.22 -1.67
C TYR A 242 2.94 -7.65 -1.10
N GLU A 243 2.94 -8.56 -0.12
CA GLU A 243 4.17 -9.10 0.45
C GLU A 243 4.98 -9.94 -0.54
N LEU A 244 4.32 -10.73 -1.40
CA LEU A 244 5.00 -11.43 -2.49
C LEU A 244 5.71 -10.44 -3.43
N ALA A 245 5.02 -9.37 -3.83
CA ALA A 245 5.59 -8.34 -4.69
C ALA A 245 6.82 -7.70 -4.01
N LYS A 246 6.71 -7.24 -2.77
CA LYS A 246 7.82 -6.70 -1.97
C LYS A 246 8.99 -7.67 -1.89
N ASN A 247 8.75 -8.91 -1.49
CA ASN A 247 9.81 -9.88 -1.25
C ASN A 247 10.54 -10.34 -2.52
N THR A 248 9.94 -10.12 -3.69
CA THR A 248 10.52 -10.46 -5.00
C THR A 248 11.00 -9.26 -5.80
N MET A 249 10.97 -8.04 -5.22
CA MET A 249 11.44 -6.84 -5.91
C MET A 249 12.93 -6.91 -6.28
N ALA A 250 13.23 -6.53 -7.50
CA ALA A 250 14.59 -6.34 -8.02
C ALA A 250 14.65 -5.08 -8.90
N SER A 251 15.81 -4.42 -8.99
CA SER A 251 15.99 -3.16 -9.74
C SER A 251 16.76 -3.34 -11.04
#